data_AF-A0A519SAR4-F1
#
_entry.id   AF-A0A519SAR4-F1
#
_cell.length_a   1.000
_cell.length_b   1.000
_cell.length_c   1.000
_cell.angle_alpha   90.00
_cell.angle_beta   90.00
_cell.angle_gamma   90.00
#
_symmetry.space_group_name_H-M   'P 1'
#
loop_
_entity.id
_entity.type
_entity.pdbx_description
1 polymer ?
#
loop_
_entity_poly.entity_id
_entity_poly.type
_entity_poly.pdbx_seq_one_letter_code
_entity_poly.pdbx_strand_id
1 'polypeptide(L)'
;MPLKIDILKNDDYNIVLLEKVNCTSRDELTAREQYHIKNNKCVNKVIAGRSLEEWKEENRQKLKDYQTNYRNEHKGALIDYHKEYKSTHRQEYNKYNSKYRAIDRDILNEKRREQCHCQVCGGTYTRVNKSRHEKMKHHQEALLSQNNIKTKMKTSITKTTPQSKYYMNTL
;
A
#
# COMPACT_ATOMS: atom_id res chain seq x y z
N MET A 1 4.00 3.79 -35.47
CA MET A 1 5.11 3.04 -36.13
C MET A 1 4.71 1.57 -36.32
N PRO A 2 4.51 1.06 -37.54
CA PRO A 2 4.18 -0.34 -37.76
C PRO A 2 5.47 -1.13 -38.01
N LEU A 3 6.03 -1.75 -36.97
CA LEU A 3 6.96 -2.87 -37.16
C LEU A 3 6.24 -4.16 -36.76
N LYS A 4 5.16 -4.45 -37.49
CA LYS A 4 4.35 -5.65 -37.31
C LYS A 4 4.72 -6.67 -38.39
N ILE A 5 5.78 -7.43 -38.09
CA ILE A 5 6.07 -8.80 -38.55
C ILE A 5 6.12 -9.00 -40.08
N ASP A 6 7.31 -8.82 -40.66
CA ASP A 6 7.63 -9.26 -42.03
C ASP A 6 8.68 -10.39 -42.07
N ILE A 7 9.01 -10.99 -40.93
CA ILE A 7 10.00 -12.08 -40.88
C ILE A 7 9.51 -13.31 -41.68
N LEU A 8 8.20 -13.57 -41.68
CA LEU A 8 7.59 -14.61 -42.51
C LEU A 8 7.27 -14.17 -43.94
N LYS A 9 7.30 -12.86 -44.24
CA LYS A 9 6.95 -12.36 -45.58
C LYS A 9 8.12 -12.35 -46.55
N ASN A 10 9.34 -12.29 -46.01
CA ASN A 10 10.56 -12.26 -46.81
C ASN A 10 11.21 -13.64 -46.97
N ASP A 11 10.57 -14.71 -46.44
CA ASP A 11 11.06 -16.10 -46.45
C ASP A 11 12.53 -16.33 -46.02
N ASP A 12 13.11 -15.37 -45.28
CA ASP A 12 14.48 -15.44 -44.76
C ASP A 12 14.51 -16.13 -43.40
N TYR A 13 13.99 -17.36 -43.34
CA TYR A 13 14.04 -18.20 -42.15
C TYR A 13 14.21 -19.66 -42.53
N ASN A 14 15.04 -20.36 -41.76
CA ASN A 14 15.25 -21.80 -41.91
C ASN A 14 15.00 -22.48 -40.55
N ILE A 15 14.35 -23.64 -40.58
CA ILE A 15 14.24 -24.51 -39.40
C ILE A 15 15.42 -25.46 -39.45
N VAL A 16 16.33 -25.33 -38.49
CA VAL A 16 17.56 -26.12 -38.42
C VAL A 16 17.58 -26.91 -37.11
N LEU A 17 17.94 -28.20 -37.20
CA LEU A 17 18.19 -29.02 -36.03
C LEU A 17 19.53 -28.61 -35.41
N LEU A 18 19.49 -28.00 -34.22
CA LEU A 18 20.70 -27.57 -33.51
C LEU A 18 21.39 -28.72 -32.78
N GLU A 19 20.61 -29.59 -32.14
CA GLU A 19 21.13 -30.60 -31.23
C GLU A 19 20.15 -31.77 -31.09
N LYS A 20 20.68 -33.00 -30.99
CA LYS A 20 19.92 -34.17 -30.53
C LYS A 20 20.25 -34.39 -29.06
N VAL A 21 19.24 -34.31 -28.19
CA VAL A 21 19.42 -34.45 -26.74
C VAL A 21 18.60 -35.61 -26.24
N ASN A 22 19.22 -36.46 -25.40
CA ASN A 22 18.54 -37.51 -24.67
C ASN A 22 18.05 -36.94 -23.33
N CYS A 23 16.86 -36.36 -23.31
CA CYS A 23 16.21 -35.89 -22.08
C CYS A 23 15.36 -37.00 -21.45
N THR A 24 15.35 -37.06 -20.13
CA THR A 24 14.50 -37.98 -19.36
C THR A 24 13.19 -37.33 -18.90
N SER A 25 13.16 -35.99 -18.87
CA SER A 25 11.99 -35.21 -18.46
C SER A 25 11.70 -34.04 -19.39
N ARG A 26 10.45 -33.55 -19.34
CA ARG A 26 10.02 -32.35 -20.08
C ARG A 26 10.75 -31.09 -19.61
N ASP A 27 11.11 -31.02 -18.34
CA ASP A 27 11.78 -29.84 -17.77
C ASP A 27 13.21 -29.72 -18.28
N GLU A 28 13.94 -30.83 -18.41
CA GLU A 28 15.26 -30.88 -19.06
C GLU A 28 15.20 -30.38 -20.51
N LEU A 29 14.20 -30.85 -21.28
CA LEU A 29 13.98 -30.43 -22.66
C LEU A 29 13.68 -28.92 -22.73
N THR A 30 12.80 -28.44 -21.86
CA THR A 30 12.39 -27.03 -21.78
C THR A 30 13.57 -26.13 -21.43
N ALA A 31 14.40 -26.52 -20.45
CA ALA A 31 15.60 -25.79 -20.07
C ALA A 31 16.61 -25.73 -21.22
N ARG A 32 16.75 -26.82 -21.99
CA ARG A 32 17.66 -26.86 -23.14
C ARG A 32 17.15 -26.02 -24.31
N GLU A 33 15.85 -26.02 -24.58
CA GLU A 33 15.22 -25.14 -25.56
C GLU A 33 15.41 -23.67 -25.16
N GLN A 34 15.14 -23.33 -23.89
CA GLN A 34 15.36 -21.99 -23.34
C GLN A 34 16.81 -21.54 -23.52
N TYR A 35 17.78 -22.42 -23.29
CA TYR A 35 19.20 -22.14 -23.53
C TYR A 35 19.47 -21.75 -24.99
N HIS A 36 18.98 -22.53 -25.95
CA HIS A 36 19.20 -22.23 -27.38
C HIS A 36 18.51 -20.95 -27.81
N ILE A 37 17.31 -20.65 -27.30
CA ILE A 37 16.61 -19.40 -27.60
C ILE A 37 17.36 -18.18 -27.03
N LYS A 38 17.92 -18.30 -25.82
CA LYS A 38 18.64 -17.19 -25.16
C LYS A 38 20.02 -16.91 -25.77
N ASN A 39 20.72 -17.95 -26.23
CA ASN A 39 22.11 -17.83 -26.68
C ASN A 39 22.26 -17.71 -28.20
N ASN A 40 21.23 -18.03 -28.99
CA ASN A 40 21.26 -17.92 -30.44
C ASN A 40 20.38 -16.76 -30.93
N LYS A 41 20.81 -16.08 -31.99
CA LYS A 41 19.97 -15.11 -32.71
C LYS A 41 18.85 -15.86 -33.44
N CYS A 42 17.68 -15.92 -32.84
CA CYS A 42 16.50 -16.59 -33.41
C CYS A 42 15.26 -15.69 -33.39
N VAL A 43 14.24 -16.11 -34.13
CA VAL A 43 12.96 -15.38 -34.28
C VAL A 43 11.93 -15.76 -33.22
N ASN A 44 12.25 -16.73 -32.36
CA ASN A 44 11.37 -17.24 -31.32
C ASN A 44 11.11 -16.16 -30.26
N LYS A 45 9.85 -15.76 -30.11
CA LYS A 45 9.42 -14.73 -29.13
C LYS A 45 9.08 -15.30 -27.75
N VAL A 46 8.67 -16.57 -27.73
CA VAL A 46 8.29 -17.29 -26.51
C VAL A 46 9.50 -18.08 -26.06
N ILE A 47 9.95 -17.82 -24.83
CA ILE A 47 11.02 -18.57 -24.19
C ILE A 47 10.36 -19.69 -23.39
N ALA A 48 10.70 -20.95 -23.70
CA ALA A 48 10.19 -22.11 -22.98
C ALA A 48 10.54 -22.01 -21.48
N GLY A 49 9.61 -22.43 -20.61
CA GLY A 49 9.81 -22.42 -19.16
C GLY A 49 9.77 -21.05 -18.48
N ARG A 50 9.69 -19.94 -19.22
CA ARG A 50 9.62 -18.59 -18.64
C ARG A 50 8.24 -18.31 -18.05
N SER A 51 8.21 -17.85 -16.81
CA SER A 51 6.99 -17.38 -16.13
C SER A 51 6.53 -16.01 -16.63
N LEU A 52 5.27 -15.67 -16.36
CA LEU A 52 4.73 -14.36 -16.69
C LEU A 52 5.43 -13.24 -15.90
N GLU A 53 5.82 -13.53 -14.66
CA GLU A 53 6.52 -12.65 -13.74
C GLU A 53 7.92 -12.31 -14.25
N GLU A 54 8.72 -13.32 -14.65
CA GLU A 54 10.04 -13.11 -15.26
C GLU A 54 9.92 -12.28 -16.54
N TRP A 55 8.95 -12.59 -17.40
CA TRP A 55 8.71 -11.81 -18.61
C TRP A 55 8.38 -10.35 -18.28
N LYS A 56 7.52 -10.10 -17.29
CA LYS A 56 7.17 -8.74 -16.84
C LYS A 56 8.38 -7.98 -16.31
N GLU A 57 9.26 -8.63 -15.55
CA GLU A 57 10.45 -7.98 -15.00
C GLU A 57 11.47 -7.68 -16.11
N GLU A 58 11.80 -8.65 -16.97
CA GLU A 58 12.67 -8.45 -18.14
C GLU A 58 12.17 -7.34 -19.08
N ASN A 59 10.84 -7.17 -19.19
CA ASN A 59 10.21 -6.20 -20.09
C ASN A 59 9.65 -4.97 -19.38
N ARG A 60 9.97 -4.77 -18.09
CA ARG A 60 9.41 -3.70 -17.26
C ARG A 60 9.58 -2.33 -17.88
N GLN A 61 10.79 -2.03 -18.35
CA GLN A 61 11.11 -0.74 -18.96
C GLN A 61 10.34 -0.54 -20.28
N LYS A 62 10.30 -1.55 -21.15
CA LYS A 62 9.54 -1.49 -22.41
C LYS A 62 8.05 -1.28 -22.18
N LEU A 63 7.47 -1.95 -21.17
CA LEU A 63 6.07 -1.77 -20.79
C LEU A 63 5.81 -0.36 -20.29
N LYS A 64 6.71 0.19 -19.46
CA LYS A 64 6.62 1.57 -18.97
C LYS A 64 6.70 2.60 -20.10
N ASP A 65 7.63 2.41 -21.04
CA ASP A 65 7.79 3.29 -22.19
C ASP A 65 6.57 3.24 -23.11
N TYR A 66 6.07 2.03 -23.38
CA TYR A 66 4.84 1.83 -24.14
C TYR A 66 3.65 2.54 -23.49
N GLN A 67 3.44 2.36 -22.18
CA GLN A 67 2.36 3.04 -21.44
C GLN A 67 2.50 4.56 -21.47
N THR A 68 3.72 5.07 -21.32
CA THR A 68 4.02 6.50 -21.35
C THR A 68 3.73 7.09 -22.73
N ASN A 69 4.21 6.43 -23.78
CA ASN A 69 3.98 6.86 -25.17
C ASN A 69 2.49 6.83 -25.51
N TYR A 70 1.79 5.74 -25.18
CA TYR A 70 0.35 5.63 -25.39
C TYR A 70 -0.41 6.76 -24.69
N ARG A 71 -0.08 7.04 -23.41
CA ARG A 71 -0.71 8.13 -22.66
C ARG A 71 -0.47 9.49 -23.30
N ASN A 72 0.73 9.73 -23.83
CA ASN A 72 1.09 10.99 -24.47
C ASN A 72 0.40 11.14 -25.83
N GLU A 73 0.45 10.11 -26.67
CA GLU A 73 -0.18 10.08 -28.00
C GLU A 73 -1.70 10.24 -27.91
N HIS A 74 -2.33 9.62 -26.91
CA HIS A 74 -3.78 9.63 -26.74
C HIS A 74 -4.28 10.60 -25.66
N LYS A 75 -3.43 11.54 -25.20
CA LYS A 75 -3.76 12.45 -24.09
C LYS A 75 -5.07 13.21 -24.32
N GLY A 76 -5.27 13.76 -25.52
CA GLY A 76 -6.48 14.51 -25.88
C GLY A 76 -7.74 13.64 -25.83
N ALA A 77 -7.71 12.50 -26.54
CA ALA A 77 -8.82 11.55 -26.59
C ALA A 77 -9.21 11.03 -25.18
N LEU A 78 -8.23 10.79 -24.31
CA LEU A 78 -8.49 10.40 -22.92
C LEU A 78 -9.18 11.52 -22.12
N ILE A 79 -8.76 12.77 -22.30
CA ILE A 79 -9.39 13.93 -21.64
C ILE A 79 -10.85 14.05 -22.10
N ASP A 80 -11.10 13.96 -23.40
CA ASP A 80 -12.44 14.08 -23.97
C ASP A 80 -13.34 12.91 -23.50
N TYR A 81 -12.82 11.68 -23.55
CA TYR A 81 -13.51 10.50 -23.01
C TYR A 81 -13.89 10.69 -21.53
N HIS A 82 -12.96 11.15 -20.69
CA HIS A 82 -13.26 11.37 -19.27
C HIS A 82 -14.26 12.50 -19.04
N LYS A 83 -14.21 13.56 -19.86
CA LYS A 83 -15.16 14.67 -19.81
C LYS A 83 -16.57 14.19 -20.19
N GLU A 84 -16.70 13.42 -21.26
CA GLU A 84 -17.96 12.83 -21.71
C GLU A 84 -18.50 11.85 -20.67
N TYR A 85 -17.69 10.90 -20.22
CA TYR A 85 -18.06 9.93 -19.19
C TYR A 85 -18.59 10.62 -17.92
N LYS A 86 -17.89 11.66 -17.44
CA LYS A 86 -18.32 12.45 -16.28
C LYS A 86 -19.63 13.18 -16.53
N SER A 87 -19.88 13.65 -17.75
CA SER A 87 -21.11 14.34 -18.13
C SER A 87 -22.29 13.37 -18.15
N THR A 88 -22.15 12.23 -18.84
CA THR A 88 -23.20 11.22 -19.03
C THR A 88 -23.53 10.51 -17.72
N HIS A 89 -22.55 10.23 -16.88
CA HIS A 89 -22.72 9.54 -15.59
C HIS A 89 -22.82 10.50 -14.40
N ARG A 90 -23.03 11.80 -14.64
CA ARG A 90 -23.07 12.83 -13.58
C ARG A 90 -24.11 12.53 -12.51
N GLN A 91 -25.29 12.08 -12.90
CA GLN A 91 -26.39 11.81 -11.99
C GLN A 91 -26.09 10.59 -11.08
N GLU A 92 -25.58 9.51 -11.66
CA GLU A 92 -25.17 8.31 -10.93
C GLU A 92 -24.04 8.62 -9.93
N TYR A 93 -23.03 9.36 -10.38
CA TYR A 93 -21.94 9.81 -9.54
C TYR A 93 -22.45 10.68 -8.37
N ASN A 94 -23.35 11.62 -8.65
CA ASN A 94 -23.97 12.45 -7.62
C ASN A 94 -24.80 11.63 -6.62
N LYS A 95 -25.56 10.64 -7.10
CA LYS A 95 -26.36 9.74 -6.28
C LYS A 95 -25.47 8.88 -5.38
N TYR A 96 -24.42 8.29 -5.92
CA TYR A 96 -23.42 7.54 -5.17
C TYR A 96 -22.76 8.42 -4.09
N ASN A 97 -22.26 9.59 -4.48
CA ASN A 97 -21.64 10.52 -3.55
C ASN A 97 -22.60 11.05 -2.49
N SER A 98 -23.88 11.27 -2.84
CA SER A 98 -24.90 11.68 -1.88
C SER A 98 -25.11 10.62 -0.81
N LYS A 99 -25.22 9.33 -1.19
CA LYS A 99 -25.33 8.20 -0.25
C LYS A 99 -24.09 8.11 0.65
N TYR A 100 -22.90 8.17 0.07
CA TYR A 100 -21.66 8.08 0.83
C TYR A 100 -21.52 9.25 1.82
N ARG A 101 -21.82 10.48 1.39
CA ARG A 101 -21.83 11.67 2.27
C ARG A 101 -22.89 11.58 3.37
N ALA A 102 -24.02 10.92 3.13
CA ALA A 102 -25.05 10.71 4.15
C ALA A 102 -24.57 9.70 5.21
N ILE A 103 -24.02 8.56 4.77
CA ILE A 103 -23.45 7.54 5.66
C ILE A 103 -22.31 8.13 6.50
N ASP A 104 -21.35 8.80 5.84
CA ASP A 104 -20.25 9.46 6.54
C ASP A 104 -20.74 10.52 7.53
N ARG A 105 -21.77 11.29 7.15
CA ARG A 105 -22.40 12.27 8.04
C ARG A 105 -23.00 11.59 9.27
N ASP A 106 -23.68 10.46 9.11
CA ASP A 106 -24.32 9.75 10.21
C ASP A 106 -23.27 9.15 11.15
N ILE A 107 -22.23 8.51 10.61
CA ILE A 107 -21.08 8.01 11.38
C ILE A 107 -20.39 9.15 12.15
N LEU A 108 -20.16 10.29 11.48
CA LEU A 108 -19.56 11.46 12.13
C LEU A 108 -20.48 12.03 13.22
N ASN A 109 -21.78 12.07 12.98
CA ASN A 109 -22.75 12.55 13.96
C ASN A 109 -22.85 11.63 15.18
N GLU A 110 -22.85 10.32 14.97
CA GLU A 110 -22.80 9.33 16.05
C GLU A 110 -21.56 9.51 16.91
N LYS A 111 -20.38 9.58 16.28
CA LYS A 111 -19.11 9.88 16.97
C LYS A 111 -19.11 11.22 17.70
N ARG A 112 -19.82 12.23 17.20
CA ARG A 112 -19.96 13.53 17.88
C ARG A 112 -20.87 13.45 19.11
N ARG A 113 -21.87 12.55 19.11
CA ARG A 113 -22.81 12.33 20.22
C ARG A 113 -22.24 11.45 21.33
N GLU A 114 -21.22 10.64 21.04
CA GLU A 114 -20.52 9.84 22.03
C GLU A 114 -20.14 10.68 23.26
N GLN A 115 -20.61 10.22 24.42
CA GLN A 115 -20.27 10.78 25.71
C GLN A 115 -18.88 10.27 26.12
N CYS A 116 -18.03 11.20 26.53
CA CYS A 116 -16.73 10.95 27.12
C CYS A 116 -16.82 11.28 28.60
N HIS A 117 -16.28 10.39 29.44
CA HIS A 117 -16.16 10.61 30.86
C HIS A 117 -14.77 11.18 31.18
N CYS A 118 -14.73 12.25 31.96
CA CYS A 118 -13.49 12.84 32.43
C CYS A 118 -12.96 12.10 33.67
N GLN A 119 -11.80 11.47 33.57
CA GLN A 119 -11.17 10.82 34.73
C GLN A 119 -10.66 11.81 35.80
N VAL A 120 -10.52 13.10 35.46
CA VAL A 120 -9.96 14.09 36.37
C VAL A 120 -11.01 14.69 37.28
N CYS A 121 -12.11 15.17 36.69
CA CYS A 121 -13.17 15.88 37.41
C CYS A 121 -14.49 15.10 37.47
N GLY A 122 -14.57 13.90 36.89
CA GLY A 122 -15.78 13.07 36.86
C GLY A 122 -16.89 13.56 35.91
N GLY A 123 -16.73 14.73 35.29
CA GLY A 123 -17.72 15.29 34.38
C GLY A 123 -17.90 14.46 33.10
N THR A 124 -19.10 14.48 32.53
CA THR A 124 -19.42 13.89 31.23
C THR A 124 -19.54 14.98 30.17
N TYR A 125 -19.03 14.73 28.97
CA TYR A 125 -19.08 15.67 27.85
C TYR A 125 -19.05 14.94 26.52
N THR A 126 -19.62 15.53 25.47
CA THR A 126 -19.51 15.00 24.10
C THR A 126 -18.13 15.29 23.50
N ARG A 127 -17.66 14.47 22.55
CA ARG A 127 -16.36 14.69 21.85
C ARG A 127 -16.13 16.13 21.37
N VAL A 128 -17.15 16.78 20.79
CA VAL A 128 -17.06 18.17 20.31
C VAL A 128 -16.82 19.20 21.42
N ASN A 129 -17.26 18.90 22.64
CA ASN A 129 -17.15 19.77 23.80
C ASN A 129 -15.90 19.45 24.64
N LYS A 130 -15.10 18.46 24.27
CA LYS A 130 -13.88 18.07 24.98
C LYS A 130 -12.95 19.25 25.22
N SER A 131 -12.60 19.98 24.17
CA SER A 131 -11.68 21.12 24.28
C SER A 131 -12.23 22.22 25.19
N ARG A 132 -13.56 22.47 25.13
CA ARG A 132 -14.20 23.44 26.02
C ARG A 132 -14.16 22.96 27.46
N HIS A 133 -14.51 21.70 27.71
CA HIS A 133 -14.49 21.08 29.03
C HIS A 133 -13.10 21.15 29.68
N GLU A 134 -12.06 20.77 28.96
CA GLU A 134 -10.67 20.81 29.43
C GLU A 134 -10.25 22.22 29.83
N LYS A 135 -10.76 23.26 29.16
CA LYS A 135 -10.47 24.67 29.45
C LYS A 135 -11.31 25.26 30.59
N MET A 136 -12.30 24.53 31.11
CA MET A 136 -13.13 25.07 32.19
C MET A 136 -12.34 25.16 33.50
N LYS A 137 -12.60 26.22 34.27
CA LYS A 137 -11.94 26.50 35.56
C LYS A 137 -11.98 25.30 36.51
N HIS A 138 -13.14 24.66 36.67
CA HIS A 138 -13.30 23.48 37.54
C HIS A 138 -12.40 22.30 37.13
N HIS A 139 -12.21 22.07 35.83
CA HIS A 139 -11.36 20.97 35.33
C HIS A 139 -9.89 21.28 35.61
N GLN A 140 -9.47 22.54 35.38
CA GLN A 140 -8.12 23.01 35.67
C GLN A 140 -7.80 22.93 37.17
N GLU A 141 -8.74 23.32 38.03
CA GLU A 141 -8.61 23.18 39.49
C GLU A 141 -8.51 21.71 39.93
N ALA A 142 -9.27 20.81 39.31
CA ALA A 142 -9.20 19.38 39.58
C ALA A 142 -7.84 18.78 39.15
N LEU A 143 -7.29 19.20 37.99
CA LEU A 143 -5.94 18.82 37.53
C LEU A 143 -4.86 19.23 38.54
N LEU A 144 -4.89 20.48 39.01
CA LEU A 144 -3.95 20.98 40.01
C LEU A 144 -4.04 20.20 41.33
N SER A 145 -5.26 19.87 41.77
CA SER A 145 -5.50 19.08 42.97
C SER A 145 -4.94 17.65 42.87
N GLN A 146 -5.12 16.97 41.73
CA GLN A 146 -4.54 15.64 41.51
C GLN A 146 -3.01 15.64 41.49
N ASN A 147 -2.40 16.68 40.91
CA ASN A 147 -0.94 16.82 40.88
C ASN A 147 -0.35 16.99 42.28
N ASN A 148 -1.03 17.73 43.16
CA ASN A 148 -0.63 17.92 44.56
C ASN A 148 -0.73 16.64 45.42
N ILE A 149 -1.60 15.70 45.06
CA ILE A 149 -1.71 14.40 45.75
C ILE A 149 -0.58 13.46 45.31
N LYS A 150 -0.26 13.44 44.00
CA LYS A 150 0.83 12.61 43.45
C LYS A 150 2.21 13.05 43.95
N THR A 151 2.44 14.33 44.15
CA THR A 151 3.71 14.84 44.71
C THR A 151 3.89 14.44 46.17
N LYS A 152 2.82 14.46 46.98
CA LYS A 152 2.84 14.02 48.39
C LYS A 152 3.06 12.51 48.56
N MET A 153 2.54 11.68 47.65
CA MET A 153 2.78 10.22 47.71
C MET A 153 4.21 9.82 47.33
N LYS A 154 4.87 10.52 46.40
CA LYS A 154 6.27 10.23 46.02
C LYS A 154 7.26 10.54 47.15
N THR A 155 7.00 11.55 47.98
CA THR A 155 7.85 11.91 49.13
C THR A 155 7.77 10.93 50.30
N SER A 156 6.79 10.02 50.31
CA SER A 156 6.59 9.03 51.39
C SER A 156 7.24 7.67 51.12
N ILE A 157 7.67 7.39 49.88
CA ILE A 157 8.17 6.06 49.46
C ILE A 157 9.71 5.95 49.53
N THR A 158 10.45 7.06 49.65
CA THR A 158 11.93 7.04 49.67
C THR A 158 12.58 6.84 51.04
N LYS A 159 11.82 6.41 52.06
CA LYS A 159 12.34 6.23 53.43
C LYS A 159 12.24 4.80 53.95
N THR A 160 12.65 3.79 53.19
CA THR A 160 13.08 2.48 53.75
C THR A 160 13.64 1.57 52.67
N THR A 161 14.96 1.50 52.57
CA THR A 161 15.63 0.21 52.29
C THR A 161 17.05 0.24 52.89
N PRO A 162 17.40 -0.64 53.85
CA PRO A 162 18.75 -0.75 54.38
C PRO A 162 19.68 -1.36 53.31
N GLN A 163 20.88 -0.79 53.17
CA GLN A 163 21.94 -1.37 52.32
C GLN A 163 22.37 -2.74 52.88
N SER A 164 21.91 -3.80 52.24
CA SER A 164 22.48 -5.14 52.40
C SER A 164 23.78 -5.22 51.58
N LYS A 165 24.91 -5.22 52.29
CA LYS A 165 26.24 -5.47 51.72
C LYS A 165 26.40 -6.98 51.56
N TYR A 166 26.37 -7.49 50.33
CA TYR A 166 26.86 -8.83 50.01
C TYR A 166 28.23 -8.74 49.34
N TYR A 167 29.19 -9.43 49.97
CA TYR A 167 30.55 -9.66 49.51
C TYR A 167 30.55 -10.59 48.30
N MET A 168 31.28 -10.24 47.24
CA MET A 168 31.68 -11.17 46.19
C MET A 168 33.07 -11.70 46.53
N ASN A 169 33.14 -12.98 46.90
CA ASN A 169 34.38 -13.73 46.94
C ASN A 169 34.66 -14.25 45.52
N THR A 170 35.77 -13.83 44.94
CA THR A 170 36.37 -14.45 43.75
C THR A 170 37.44 -15.44 44.20
N LEU A 171 37.27 -16.71 43.81
CA LEU A 171 38.35 -17.68 43.61
C LEU A 171 38.21 -18.19 42.17
#